data_AF-A0A976DSE0-F1
#
_entry.id   AF-A0A976DSE0-F1
#
_cell.length_a   1.000
_cell.length_b   1.000
_cell.length_c   1.000
_cell.angle_alpha   90.00
_cell.angle_beta   90.00
_cell.angle_gamma   90.00
#
_symmetry.space_group_name_H-M   'P 1'
#
loop_
_entity.id
_entity.type
_entity.pdbx_description
1 polymer ?
#
loop_
_entity_poly.entity_id
_entity_poly.type
_entity_poly.pdbx_seq_one_letter_code
_entity_poly.pdbx_strand_id
1 'polypeptide(L)'
;MQFYDYWWHDFKIYPITVNDFVSQVRHFLTQHHLTFSETADFGLPFSHFYFPEKQLIVHCVSLFSALNNPFVFQEITNQIGQRQQRIVHLWEDVWFKSPEIVQSRLLASLGHSQRISARLTQARRIDKATLDAFLTTNHLQASTNAKLKYGLFLPQKHFSKIKSQGKFGSTMIYTGIIRGDTDNDDCRCLCPHRQLPSCVNQRRIEKPQTPEKLVAVASFSSLKTYWRAQKPCRSAELIRFCNLLNCTVVGGLDKLLKTFIEETNPDDLMTYADRDWSDGRSYQRLGFELIEQTHPQAFWVDNHTFERHKHPHSTSDLVKIYNAGSLKFLKKIK
;
A
#
# COMPACT_ATOMS: atom_id res chain seq x y z
N MET A 1 37.75 -31.17 -8.61
CA MET A 1 37.05 -32.46 -8.77
C MET A 1 35.72 -32.35 -8.05
N GLN A 2 34.62 -32.21 -8.84
CA GLN A 2 33.18 -32.37 -8.52
C GLN A 2 32.63 -31.51 -7.35
N PHE A 3 31.60 -30.68 -7.50
CA PHE A 3 30.28 -30.93 -8.06
C PHE A 3 29.63 -29.60 -8.50
N TYR A 4 29.18 -29.47 -9.75
CA TYR A 4 28.05 -28.63 -10.15
C TYR A 4 27.61 -29.06 -11.56
N ASP A 5 26.89 -30.17 -11.60
CA ASP A 5 26.05 -30.53 -12.74
C ASP A 5 24.75 -30.99 -12.10
N TYR A 6 23.64 -30.31 -12.39
CA TYR A 6 22.28 -30.86 -12.50
C TYR A 6 21.26 -29.71 -12.67
N TRP A 7 20.52 -29.78 -13.79
CA TRP A 7 19.26 -29.09 -14.13
C TRP A 7 19.29 -27.67 -14.73
N TRP A 8 19.68 -27.53 -16.01
CA TRP A 8 19.11 -26.52 -16.94
C TRP A 8 19.20 -27.02 -18.39
N HIS A 9 18.30 -27.90 -18.82
CA HIS A 9 18.08 -28.18 -20.25
C HIS A 9 16.58 -28.17 -20.51
N ASP A 10 16.11 -27.06 -21.09
CA ASP A 10 14.94 -26.90 -21.97
C ASP A 10 14.29 -25.51 -21.80
N PHE A 11 15.01 -24.45 -22.17
CA PHE A 11 14.39 -23.15 -22.44
C PHE A 11 14.11 -23.03 -23.94
N LYS A 12 12.84 -23.07 -24.34
CA LYS A 12 12.42 -22.63 -25.67
C LYS A 12 12.51 -21.11 -25.72
N ILE A 13 13.47 -20.59 -26.49
CA ILE A 13 13.55 -19.17 -26.82
C ILE A 13 12.44 -18.86 -27.84
N TYR A 14 11.41 -18.12 -27.43
CA TYR A 14 10.39 -17.58 -28.33
C TYR A 14 10.81 -16.19 -28.83
N PRO A 15 10.54 -15.83 -30.11
CA PRO A 15 11.00 -14.58 -30.70
C PRO A 15 10.30 -13.36 -30.10
N ILE A 16 11.08 -12.30 -29.95
CA ILE A 16 10.72 -10.98 -29.41
C ILE A 16 9.60 -10.37 -30.27
N THR A 17 8.39 -10.35 -29.74
CA THR A 17 7.33 -9.45 -30.16
C THR A 17 7.15 -8.38 -29.08
N VAL A 18 6.56 -7.23 -29.43
CA VAL A 18 6.50 -5.92 -28.74
C VAL A 18 5.82 -5.93 -27.34
N ASN A 19 5.74 -7.09 -26.68
CA ASN A 19 5.13 -7.34 -25.37
C ASN A 19 6.11 -7.88 -24.31
N ASP A 20 7.42 -7.58 -24.42
CA ASP A 20 8.37 -8.00 -23.39
C ASP A 20 8.24 -7.12 -22.14
N PHE A 21 7.60 -7.67 -21.10
CA PHE A 21 7.44 -7.09 -19.77
C PHE A 21 8.73 -6.44 -19.25
N VAL A 22 9.87 -7.11 -19.41
CA VAL A 22 11.18 -6.60 -18.96
C VAL A 22 11.59 -5.36 -19.76
N SER A 23 11.38 -5.37 -21.07
CA SER A 23 11.64 -4.22 -21.94
C SER A 23 10.75 -3.02 -21.62
N GLN A 24 9.48 -3.22 -21.23
CA GLN A 24 8.62 -2.12 -20.78
C GLN A 24 9.10 -1.52 -19.47
N VAL A 25 9.53 -2.34 -18.51
CA VAL A 25 10.14 -1.86 -17.27
C VAL A 25 11.41 -1.07 -17.59
N ARG A 26 12.30 -1.60 -18.45
CA ARG A 26 13.51 -0.89 -18.89
C ARG A 26 13.19 0.46 -19.51
N HIS A 27 12.24 0.50 -20.44
CA HIS A 27 11.81 1.74 -21.10
C HIS A 27 11.34 2.77 -20.08
N PHE A 28 10.48 2.38 -19.15
CA PHE A 28 10.02 3.23 -18.06
C PHE A 28 11.19 3.77 -17.22
N LEU A 29 12.13 2.91 -16.82
CA LEU A 29 13.29 3.33 -16.02
C LEU A 29 14.16 4.35 -16.76
N THR A 30 14.41 4.11 -18.05
CA THR A 30 15.19 5.01 -18.92
C THR A 30 14.48 6.35 -19.14
N GLN A 31 13.17 6.35 -19.39
CA GLN A 31 12.37 7.59 -19.57
C GLN A 31 12.42 8.48 -18.32
N HIS A 32 12.49 7.89 -17.13
CA HIS A 32 12.62 8.60 -15.87
C HIS A 32 14.07 8.97 -15.50
N HIS A 33 15.03 8.73 -16.40
CA HIS A 33 16.45 9.03 -16.21
C HIS A 33 17.05 8.36 -14.97
N LEU A 34 16.58 7.15 -14.65
CA LEU A 34 17.04 6.38 -13.50
C LEU A 34 18.33 5.64 -13.85
N THR A 35 19.33 5.70 -12.97
CA THR A 35 20.59 4.97 -13.15
C THR A 35 20.48 3.57 -12.54
N PHE A 36 20.69 2.54 -13.36
CA PHE A 36 20.62 1.13 -12.95
C PHE A 36 21.68 0.28 -13.67
N SER A 37 21.94 -0.90 -13.13
CA SER A 37 22.80 -1.93 -13.73
C SER A 37 22.00 -3.22 -13.97
N GLU A 38 22.19 -3.82 -15.15
CA GLU A 38 21.67 -5.14 -15.53
C GLU A 38 22.75 -6.23 -15.49
N THR A 39 24.02 -5.85 -15.33
CA THR A 39 25.17 -6.78 -15.41
C THR A 39 25.56 -7.38 -14.06
N ALA A 40 25.05 -6.83 -12.96
CA ALA A 40 25.31 -7.34 -11.63
C ALA A 40 24.63 -8.72 -11.45
N ASP A 41 25.41 -9.76 -11.24
CA ASP A 41 24.88 -11.11 -11.03
C ASP A 41 24.50 -11.33 -9.56
N PHE A 42 23.24 -11.69 -9.34
CA PHE A 42 22.69 -12.03 -8.03
C PHE A 42 22.23 -13.50 -7.95
N GLY A 43 22.41 -14.29 -9.02
CA GLY A 43 21.90 -15.66 -9.11
C GLY A 43 20.37 -15.73 -9.13
N LEU A 44 19.70 -14.71 -9.69
CA LEU A 44 18.25 -14.64 -9.74
C LEU A 44 17.68 -15.43 -10.94
N PRO A 45 16.53 -16.10 -10.78
CA PRO A 45 15.94 -16.90 -11.85
C PRO A 45 15.29 -16.06 -12.96
N PHE A 46 15.10 -14.75 -12.75
CA PHE A 46 14.55 -13.84 -13.75
C PHE A 46 15.38 -12.56 -13.87
N SER A 47 15.15 -11.82 -14.96
CA SER A 47 15.76 -10.52 -15.21
C SER A 47 15.55 -9.54 -14.07
N HIS A 48 16.54 -8.69 -13.83
CA HIS A 48 16.49 -7.69 -12.76
C HIS A 48 17.21 -6.40 -13.12
N PHE A 49 16.86 -5.35 -12.40
CA PHE A 49 17.51 -4.05 -12.45
C PHE A 49 18.04 -3.69 -11.06
N TYR A 50 19.34 -3.45 -10.95
CA TYR A 50 19.97 -3.06 -9.68
C TYR A 50 20.21 -1.56 -9.62
N PHE A 51 19.85 -0.94 -8.50
CA PHE A 51 20.01 0.48 -8.19
C PHE A 51 21.00 0.65 -7.03
N PRO A 52 22.30 0.88 -7.31
CA PRO A 52 23.35 0.93 -6.29
C PRO A 52 23.11 1.98 -5.21
N GLU A 53 22.69 3.20 -5.59
CA GLU A 53 22.44 4.28 -4.64
C GLU A 53 21.37 3.95 -3.59
N LYS A 54 20.43 3.08 -3.95
CA LYS A 54 19.29 2.71 -3.11
C LYS A 54 19.43 1.31 -2.53
N GLN A 55 20.51 0.60 -2.86
CA GLN A 55 20.71 -0.82 -2.56
C GLN A 55 19.43 -1.61 -2.81
N LEU A 56 18.81 -1.39 -3.99
CA LEU A 56 17.52 -1.95 -4.35
C LEU A 56 17.64 -2.73 -5.65
N ILE A 57 17.12 -3.95 -5.65
CA ILE A 57 16.96 -4.80 -6.83
C ILE A 57 15.48 -4.80 -7.19
N VAL A 58 15.15 -4.52 -8.44
CA VAL A 58 13.82 -4.76 -9.01
C VAL A 58 13.91 -6.05 -9.82
N HIS A 59 13.33 -7.13 -9.30
CA HIS A 59 13.35 -8.46 -9.88
C HIS A 59 12.06 -8.68 -10.67
N CYS A 60 12.16 -8.79 -11.99
CA CYS A 60 11.04 -8.88 -12.92
C CYS A 60 10.58 -10.33 -13.07
N VAL A 61 9.55 -10.72 -12.33
CA VAL A 61 9.04 -12.09 -12.28
C VAL A 61 7.98 -12.29 -13.36
N SER A 62 8.32 -13.06 -14.40
CA SER A 62 7.38 -13.42 -15.48
C SER A 62 6.55 -14.65 -15.11
N LEU A 63 5.29 -14.68 -15.56
CA LEU A 63 4.35 -15.78 -15.32
C LEU A 63 4.71 -17.06 -16.10
N PHE A 64 5.47 -16.94 -17.19
CA PHE A 64 5.77 -18.08 -18.07
C PHE A 64 6.75 -19.11 -17.46
N SER A 65 7.40 -18.78 -16.35
CA SER A 65 8.34 -19.70 -15.69
C SER A 65 7.73 -20.24 -14.40
N ALA A 66 7.04 -21.38 -14.50
CA ALA A 66 6.42 -22.03 -13.35
C ALA A 66 7.49 -22.55 -12.37
N LEU A 67 7.81 -21.74 -11.35
CA LEU A 67 8.60 -22.19 -10.22
C LEU A 67 7.70 -23.00 -9.28
N ASN A 68 7.89 -24.31 -9.26
CA ASN A 68 7.07 -25.23 -8.46
C ASN A 68 7.33 -25.11 -6.95
N ASN A 69 8.50 -24.60 -6.54
CA ASN A 69 8.84 -24.42 -5.13
C ASN A 69 8.22 -23.12 -4.58
N PRO A 70 7.32 -23.19 -3.58
CA PRO A 70 6.68 -22.02 -3.00
C PRO A 70 7.62 -21.09 -2.24
N PHE A 71 8.79 -21.57 -1.82
CA PHE A 71 9.73 -20.83 -0.99
C PHE A 71 10.77 -20.02 -1.77
N VAL A 72 10.86 -20.16 -3.10
CA VAL A 72 11.93 -19.54 -3.90
C VAL A 72 12.05 -18.04 -3.67
N PHE A 73 10.96 -17.29 -3.75
CA PHE A 73 11.00 -15.83 -3.55
C PHE A 73 11.27 -15.44 -2.09
N GLN A 74 10.83 -16.25 -1.14
CA GLN A 74 11.14 -16.05 0.28
C GLN A 74 12.64 -16.24 0.56
N GLU A 75 13.24 -17.31 0.02
CA GLU A 75 14.67 -17.61 0.12
C GLU A 75 15.52 -16.54 -0.54
N ILE A 76 15.16 -16.13 -1.77
CA ILE A 76 15.81 -15.01 -2.47
C ILE A 76 15.75 -13.74 -1.62
N THR A 77 14.57 -13.39 -1.10
CA THR A 77 14.42 -12.20 -0.24
C THR A 77 15.31 -12.28 0.99
N ASN A 78 15.42 -13.46 1.63
CA ASN A 78 16.29 -13.66 2.79
C ASN A 78 17.77 -13.48 2.43
N GLN A 79 18.23 -14.08 1.33
CA GLN A 79 19.63 -13.99 0.88
C GLN A 79 20.03 -12.56 0.52
N ILE A 80 19.19 -11.83 -0.21
CA ILE A 80 19.43 -10.42 -0.53
C ILE A 80 19.44 -9.56 0.75
N GLY A 81 18.51 -9.82 1.67
CA GLY A 81 18.46 -9.13 2.97
C GLY A 81 19.73 -9.31 3.81
N GLN A 82 20.34 -10.50 3.80
CA GLN A 82 21.62 -10.77 4.48
C GLN A 82 22.78 -9.93 3.92
N ARG A 83 22.72 -9.57 2.64
CA ARG A 83 23.68 -8.66 1.98
C ARG A 83 23.37 -7.18 2.23
N GLN A 84 22.44 -6.87 3.15
CA GLN A 84 21.95 -5.52 3.44
C GLN A 84 21.34 -4.79 2.22
N GLN A 85 20.86 -5.57 1.26
CA GLN A 85 20.20 -5.08 0.06
C GLN A 85 18.68 -5.29 0.17
N ARG A 86 17.94 -4.54 -0.63
CA ARG A 86 16.50 -4.69 -0.81
C ARG A 86 16.19 -5.35 -2.13
N ILE A 87 15.09 -6.07 -2.16
CA ILE A 87 14.51 -6.59 -3.39
C ILE A 87 13.02 -6.23 -3.46
N VAL A 88 12.55 -5.93 -4.67
CA VAL A 88 11.14 -5.87 -5.03
C VAL A 88 10.91 -6.94 -6.08
N HIS A 89 10.03 -7.90 -5.77
CA HIS A 89 9.52 -8.87 -6.72
C HIS A 89 8.40 -8.23 -7.53
N LEU A 90 8.75 -7.67 -8.68
CA LEU A 90 7.81 -7.05 -9.60
C LEU A 90 7.22 -8.15 -10.48
N TRP A 91 5.98 -8.53 -10.18
CA TRP A 91 5.25 -9.51 -10.97
C TRP A 91 4.68 -8.92 -12.25
N GLU A 92 4.76 -9.68 -13.34
CA GLU A 92 4.26 -9.33 -14.66
C GLU A 92 2.76 -8.98 -14.67
N ASP A 93 1.92 -9.76 -13.99
CA ASP A 93 0.47 -9.47 -13.90
C ASP A 93 0.17 -8.14 -13.20
N VAL A 94 0.94 -7.83 -12.15
CA VAL A 94 0.77 -6.59 -11.40
C VAL A 94 1.20 -5.39 -12.23
N TRP A 95 2.26 -5.52 -13.04
CA TRP A 95 2.71 -4.49 -13.98
C TRP A 95 1.63 -4.17 -15.01
N PHE A 96 1.03 -5.19 -15.64
CA PHE A 96 0.03 -4.99 -16.69
C PHE A 96 -1.34 -4.56 -16.15
N LYS A 97 -1.79 -5.07 -14.99
CA LYS A 97 -3.08 -4.69 -14.42
C LYS A 97 -3.12 -3.31 -13.80
N SER A 98 -2.00 -2.80 -13.29
CA SER A 98 -1.97 -1.55 -12.52
C SER A 98 -0.70 -0.73 -12.77
N PRO A 99 -0.40 -0.39 -14.04
CA PRO A 99 0.88 0.21 -14.41
C PRO A 99 1.14 1.53 -13.67
N GLU A 100 0.17 2.43 -13.60
CA GLU A 100 0.32 3.74 -12.94
C GLU A 100 0.66 3.61 -11.44
N ILE A 101 0.00 2.69 -10.74
CA ILE A 101 0.22 2.45 -9.31
C ILE A 101 1.59 1.83 -9.09
N VAL A 102 1.95 0.83 -9.90
CA VAL A 102 3.25 0.16 -9.84
C VAL A 102 4.39 1.13 -10.11
N GLN A 103 4.30 1.90 -11.18
CA GLN A 103 5.28 2.92 -11.56
C GLN A 103 5.45 3.96 -10.43
N SER A 104 4.35 4.46 -9.88
CA SER A 104 4.36 5.36 -8.72
C SER A 104 5.08 4.75 -7.52
N ARG A 105 4.84 3.46 -7.22
CA ARG A 105 5.50 2.74 -6.11
C ARG A 105 6.99 2.53 -6.35
N LEU A 106 7.41 2.23 -7.58
CA LEU A 106 8.82 2.12 -7.95
C LEU A 106 9.53 3.47 -7.79
N LEU A 107 8.94 4.56 -8.32
CA LEU A 107 9.47 5.91 -8.15
C LEU A 107 9.57 6.30 -6.68
N ALA A 108 8.59 5.95 -5.84
CA ALA A 108 8.65 6.19 -4.41
C ALA A 108 9.79 5.41 -3.73
N SER A 109 9.96 4.13 -4.08
CA SER A 109 11.00 3.24 -3.53
C SER A 109 12.43 3.67 -3.93
N LEU A 110 12.55 4.29 -5.10
CA LEU A 110 13.76 4.90 -5.64
C LEU A 110 13.96 6.36 -5.21
N GLY A 111 12.99 6.98 -4.54
CA GLY A 111 13.10 8.34 -4.02
C GLY A 111 12.82 9.47 -5.03
N HIS A 112 12.23 9.14 -6.18
CA HIS A 112 11.87 10.09 -7.26
C HIS A 112 10.42 10.58 -7.19
N SER A 113 9.59 10.05 -6.28
CA SER A 113 8.24 10.56 -6.03
C SER A 113 8.27 11.99 -5.45
N GLN A 114 7.24 12.78 -5.76
CA GLN A 114 7.08 14.11 -5.19
C GLN A 114 6.86 14.08 -3.67
N ARG A 115 7.66 14.81 -2.92
CA ARG A 115 7.60 14.81 -1.46
C ARG A 115 6.68 15.92 -0.96
N ILE A 116 5.67 15.55 -0.16
CA ILE A 116 4.79 16.46 0.56
C ILE A 116 5.05 16.28 2.06
N SER A 117 5.28 17.35 2.81
CA SER A 117 5.43 17.24 4.26
C SER A 117 4.08 17.07 4.93
N ALA A 118 3.92 16.07 5.81
CA ALA A 118 2.71 15.88 6.61
C ALA A 118 2.42 17.04 7.58
N ARG A 119 3.39 17.94 7.82
CA ARG A 119 3.16 19.17 8.58
C ARG A 119 2.25 20.16 7.85
N LEU A 120 2.17 20.06 6.52
CA LEU A 120 1.32 20.92 5.68
C LEU A 120 -0.11 20.39 5.53
N THR A 121 -0.38 19.18 6.02
CA THR A 121 -1.69 18.53 5.86
C THR A 121 -2.50 18.63 7.15
N GLN A 122 -3.79 18.29 7.09
CA GLN A 122 -4.68 18.11 8.23
C GLN A 122 -5.20 16.68 8.25
N ALA A 123 -5.16 16.01 9.40
CA ALA A 123 -5.68 14.66 9.54
C ALA A 123 -7.15 14.70 9.99
N ARG A 124 -8.02 13.92 9.36
CA ARG A 124 -9.43 13.80 9.77
C ARG A 124 -10.01 12.42 9.43
N ARG A 125 -11.12 12.07 10.08
CA ARG A 125 -11.97 10.93 9.69
C ARG A 125 -12.47 11.10 8.25
N ILE A 126 -12.60 9.98 7.55
CA ILE A 126 -13.22 9.93 6.22
C ILE A 126 -14.25 8.80 6.18
N ASP A 127 -15.26 8.94 5.31
CA ASP A 127 -16.23 7.89 5.07
C ASP A 127 -15.66 6.74 4.21
N LYS A 128 -16.44 5.67 4.06
CA LYS A 128 -16.06 4.50 3.24
C LYS A 128 -15.95 4.84 1.76
N ALA A 129 -16.85 5.64 1.22
CA ALA A 129 -16.88 5.98 -0.21
C ALA A 129 -15.62 6.74 -0.63
N THR A 130 -15.20 7.71 0.18
CA THR A 130 -13.97 8.50 0.02
C THR A 130 -12.72 7.62 0.12
N LEU A 131 -12.67 6.71 1.09
CA LEU A 131 -11.57 5.74 1.18
C LEU A 131 -11.51 4.86 -0.07
N ASP A 132 -12.64 4.29 -0.49
CA ASP A 132 -12.68 3.36 -1.62
C ASP A 132 -12.32 4.06 -2.93
N ALA A 133 -12.85 5.26 -3.18
CA ALA A 133 -12.48 6.07 -4.35
C ALA A 133 -10.98 6.37 -4.40
N PHE A 134 -10.38 6.65 -3.24
CA PHE A 134 -8.94 6.89 -3.14
C PHE A 134 -8.12 5.60 -3.34
N LEU A 135 -8.55 4.47 -2.76
CA LEU A 135 -7.85 3.19 -2.91
C LEU A 135 -7.87 2.68 -4.36
N THR A 136 -9.01 2.75 -5.03
CA THR A 136 -9.17 2.29 -6.43
C THR A 136 -8.19 2.96 -7.38
N THR A 137 -7.84 4.22 -7.13
CA THR A 137 -6.95 4.99 -8.00
C THR A 137 -5.49 5.00 -7.54
N ASN A 138 -5.18 4.62 -6.29
CA ASN A 138 -3.84 4.82 -5.72
C ASN A 138 -3.23 3.57 -5.06
N HIS A 139 -3.94 2.44 -4.99
CA HIS A 139 -3.50 1.26 -4.23
C HIS A 139 -3.73 -0.05 -5.00
N LEU A 140 -2.76 -0.98 -4.94
CA LEU A 140 -2.82 -2.27 -5.67
C LEU A 140 -3.93 -3.20 -5.19
N GLN A 141 -4.33 -3.08 -3.93
CA GLN A 141 -5.37 -3.92 -3.34
C GLN A 141 -6.66 -3.11 -3.19
N ALA A 142 -7.80 -3.74 -3.48
CA ALA A 142 -9.13 -3.15 -3.51
C ALA A 142 -9.68 -2.73 -2.12
N SER A 143 -10.96 -2.33 -2.10
CA SER A 143 -11.72 -1.89 -0.92
C SER A 143 -11.54 -2.79 0.32
N THR A 144 -11.71 -2.18 1.50
CA THR A 144 -11.60 -2.88 2.78
C THR A 144 -12.86 -2.70 3.63
N ASN A 145 -13.12 -3.68 4.50
CA ASN A 145 -14.15 -3.60 5.55
C ASN A 145 -13.65 -2.87 6.81
N ALA A 146 -12.65 -2.00 6.66
CA ALA A 146 -12.08 -1.24 7.76
C ALA A 146 -13.16 -0.43 8.48
N LYS A 147 -13.15 -0.47 9.81
CA LYS A 147 -14.11 0.28 10.62
C LYS A 147 -13.69 1.74 10.69
N LEU A 148 -12.41 1.96 10.94
CA LEU A 148 -11.85 3.26 11.24
C LEU A 148 -10.99 3.73 10.06
N LYS A 149 -11.23 4.95 9.58
CA LYS A 149 -10.65 5.46 8.33
C LYS A 149 -10.24 6.91 8.52
N TYR A 150 -9.09 7.28 7.97
CA TYR A 150 -8.54 8.61 8.09
C TYR A 150 -7.91 9.06 6.79
N GLY A 151 -7.94 10.38 6.56
CA GLY A 151 -7.31 11.03 5.42
C GLY A 151 -6.42 12.20 5.84
N LEU A 152 -5.39 12.48 5.04
CA LEU A 152 -4.58 13.68 5.12
C LEU A 152 -4.99 14.65 4.00
N PHE A 153 -5.43 15.84 4.39
CA PHE A 153 -5.90 16.88 3.49
C PHE A 153 -4.87 17.99 3.38
N LEU A 154 -4.45 18.31 2.16
CA LEU A 154 -3.57 19.41 1.84
C LEU A 154 -4.42 20.65 1.53
N PRO A 155 -4.25 21.79 2.22
CA PRO A 155 -4.97 23.02 1.89
C PRO A 155 -4.54 23.65 0.55
N GLN A 156 -5.45 24.36 -0.12
CA GLN A 156 -5.21 24.99 -1.43
C GLN A 156 -3.90 25.79 -1.53
N LYS A 157 -3.55 26.55 -0.49
CA LYS A 157 -2.33 27.37 -0.42
C LYS A 157 -1.04 26.56 -0.63
N HIS A 158 -1.09 25.23 -0.50
CA HIS A 158 0.04 24.33 -0.69
C HIS A 158 -0.06 23.49 -1.97
N PHE A 159 -1.05 23.72 -2.84
CA PHE A 159 -1.20 22.94 -4.08
C PHE A 159 -0.01 23.06 -5.03
N SER A 160 0.74 24.17 -4.99
CA SER A 160 2.01 24.31 -5.72
C SER A 160 3.06 23.27 -5.32
N LYS A 161 2.90 22.60 -4.17
CA LYS A 161 3.73 21.46 -3.73
C LYS A 161 3.31 20.13 -4.33
N ILE A 162 2.31 20.11 -5.21
CA ILE A 162 1.92 18.99 -6.08
C ILE A 162 2.17 19.45 -7.52
N LYS A 163 3.04 18.77 -8.26
CA LYS A 163 3.25 19.03 -9.69
C LYS A 163 1.92 18.67 -10.35
N SER A 164 1.37 19.57 -11.15
CA SER A 164 0.17 19.27 -11.93
C SER A 164 0.48 18.01 -12.73
N GLN A 165 -0.24 16.94 -12.47
CA GLN A 165 -0.26 15.81 -13.39
C GLN A 165 -0.72 16.38 -14.73
N GLY A 166 0.06 16.14 -15.80
CA GLY A 166 -0.38 16.44 -17.15
C GLY A 166 -1.77 15.85 -17.35
N LYS A 167 -2.67 16.65 -17.92
CA LYS A 167 -4.09 16.35 -18.17
C LYS A 167 -4.37 14.86 -18.43
N PHE A 168 -4.77 14.11 -17.41
CA PHE A 168 -5.56 12.88 -17.54
C PHE A 168 -6.39 12.71 -16.26
N GLY A 169 -7.71 12.65 -16.42
CA GLY A 169 -8.66 12.35 -15.35
C GLY A 169 -9.05 13.54 -14.45
N SER A 170 -10.28 14.03 -14.61
CA SER A 170 -10.97 14.97 -13.72
C SER A 170 -10.83 14.56 -12.24
N THR A 171 -9.90 15.19 -11.53
CA THR A 171 -9.73 15.03 -10.09
C THR A 171 -10.86 15.76 -9.38
N MET A 172 -11.68 15.02 -8.63
CA MET A 172 -12.70 15.55 -7.71
C MET A 172 -12.07 16.56 -6.75
N ILE A 173 -12.38 17.84 -6.96
CA ILE A 173 -12.19 18.88 -5.94
C ILE A 173 -13.28 18.62 -4.90
N TYR A 174 -12.89 18.21 -3.69
CA TYR A 174 -13.83 18.07 -2.59
C TYR A 174 -14.29 19.48 -2.16
N THR A 175 -15.36 19.97 -2.74
CA THR A 175 -16.19 21.03 -2.15
C THR A 175 -17.14 20.34 -1.17
N GLY A 176 -16.77 20.27 0.10
CA GLY A 176 -17.50 19.53 1.12
C GLY A 176 -18.93 20.05 1.31
N ILE A 177 -19.91 19.14 1.23
CA ILE A 177 -21.11 19.19 2.08
C ILE A 177 -20.95 17.98 3.01
N ILE A 178 -20.55 18.24 4.25
CA ILE A 178 -20.61 17.23 5.32
C ILE A 178 -22.10 17.13 5.69
N ARG A 179 -22.80 16.10 5.18
CA ARG A 179 -24.07 15.72 5.79
C ARG A 179 -23.73 15.10 7.13
N GLY A 180 -24.09 15.80 8.20
CA GLY A 180 -24.06 15.23 9.54
C GLY A 180 -24.98 14.02 9.55
N ASP A 181 -24.42 12.85 9.82
CA ASP A 181 -25.19 11.70 10.24
C ASP A 181 -25.90 12.10 11.54
N THR A 182 -27.22 12.27 11.47
CA THR A 182 -28.06 12.24 12.66
C THR A 182 -28.06 10.82 13.14
N ASP A 183 -27.27 10.55 14.18
CA ASP A 183 -27.49 9.39 15.02
C ASP A 183 -28.95 9.39 15.46
N ASN A 184 -29.59 8.25 15.19
CA ASN A 184 -30.88 7.88 15.74
C ASN A 184 -30.66 7.61 17.23
N ASP A 185 -30.52 8.68 18.02
CA ASP A 185 -30.60 8.62 19.47
C ASP A 185 -32.07 8.55 19.86
N ASP A 186 -32.46 7.34 20.24
CA ASP A 186 -33.67 7.02 20.97
C ASP A 186 -33.58 7.64 22.38
N CYS A 187 -33.61 8.98 22.46
CA CYS A 187 -33.77 9.72 23.71
C CYS A 187 -35.25 9.96 23.96
N ARG A 188 -35.91 8.96 24.55
CA ARG A 188 -37.18 9.15 25.26
C ARG A 188 -36.95 9.98 26.53
N CYS A 189 -36.84 11.29 26.38
CA CYS A 189 -37.03 12.21 27.49
C CYS A 189 -38.51 12.59 27.56
N LEU A 190 -39.25 11.88 28.40
CA LEU A 190 -40.56 12.29 28.90
C LEU A 190 -40.38 13.51 29.81
N CYS A 191 -40.63 14.72 29.30
CA CYS A 191 -40.85 15.90 30.14
C CYS A 191 -42.19 16.54 29.74
N PRO A 192 -43.23 16.46 30.59
CA PRO A 192 -44.46 17.21 30.42
C PRO A 192 -44.27 18.56 31.10
N HIS A 193 -44.23 19.66 30.33
CA HIS A 193 -44.88 20.94 30.67
C HIS A 193 -44.46 22.04 29.68
N ARG A 194 -45.47 22.78 29.25
CA ARG A 194 -45.53 23.82 28.22
C ARG A 194 -45.14 25.18 28.82
N GLN A 195 -44.28 25.97 28.16
CA GLN A 195 -44.42 27.42 27.85
C GLN A 195 -43.12 28.03 27.24
N LEU A 196 -43.30 28.86 26.19
CA LEU A 196 -42.37 29.47 25.19
C LEU A 196 -41.51 30.66 25.73
N PRO A 197 -40.73 31.44 24.92
CA PRO A 197 -39.97 31.20 23.67
C PRO A 197 -38.50 31.76 23.70
N SER A 198 -37.57 31.18 22.92
CA SER A 198 -36.58 31.94 22.11
C SER A 198 -35.65 30.97 21.37
N CYS A 199 -36.07 30.63 20.17
CA CYS A 199 -35.29 29.90 19.19
C CYS A 199 -34.16 30.81 18.68
N VAL A 200 -33.04 30.89 19.38
CA VAL A 200 -31.78 31.37 18.78
C VAL A 200 -30.97 30.14 18.40
N ASN A 201 -31.33 29.55 17.27
CA ASN A 201 -30.43 28.72 16.50
C ASN A 201 -29.24 29.61 16.12
N GLN A 202 -28.18 29.58 16.92
CA GLN A 202 -26.87 30.06 16.49
C GLN A 202 -26.44 29.13 15.35
N ARG A 203 -26.84 29.48 14.13
CA ARG A 203 -26.27 28.94 12.90
C ARG A 203 -24.78 29.21 13.00
N ARG A 204 -24.01 28.17 13.33
CA ARG A 204 -22.56 28.17 13.20
C ARG A 204 -22.30 28.53 11.74
N ILE A 205 -21.83 29.74 11.49
CA ILE A 205 -21.46 30.20 10.15
C ILE A 205 -20.32 29.26 9.71
N GLU A 206 -20.64 28.27 8.88
CA GLU A 206 -19.65 27.42 8.25
C GLU A 206 -18.77 28.34 7.40
N LYS A 207 -17.53 28.57 7.86
CA LYS A 207 -16.54 29.29 7.06
C LYS A 207 -16.46 28.62 5.69
N PRO A 208 -16.40 29.39 4.59
CA PRO A 208 -16.23 28.80 3.26
C PRO A 208 -15.00 27.89 3.30
N GLN A 209 -15.21 26.59 3.12
CA GLN A 209 -14.12 25.63 3.14
C GLN A 209 -13.25 25.90 1.92
N THR A 210 -12.08 26.49 2.15
CA THR A 210 -11.04 26.59 1.13
C THR A 210 -10.83 25.19 0.54
N PRO A 211 -10.71 25.03 -0.78
CA PRO A 211 -10.60 23.70 -1.37
C PRO A 211 -9.37 22.98 -0.82
N GLU A 212 -9.55 21.71 -0.49
CA GLU A 212 -8.49 20.84 0.01
C GLU A 212 -8.34 19.63 -0.90
N LYS A 213 -7.14 19.04 -0.92
CA LYS A 213 -6.85 17.83 -1.67
C LYS A 213 -6.49 16.70 -0.73
N LEU A 214 -7.19 15.57 -0.84
CA LEU A 214 -6.82 14.35 -0.14
C LEU A 214 -5.50 13.81 -0.74
N VAL A 215 -4.46 13.66 0.09
CA VAL A 215 -3.11 13.28 -0.37
C VAL A 215 -2.59 11.98 0.24
N ALA A 216 -3.22 11.46 1.28
CA ALA A 216 -2.97 10.13 1.81
C ALA A 216 -4.18 9.62 2.61
N VAL A 217 -4.33 8.30 2.72
CA VAL A 217 -5.35 7.66 3.55
C VAL A 217 -4.75 6.52 4.36
N ALA A 218 -5.37 6.23 5.51
CA ALA A 218 -5.12 5.02 6.27
C ALA A 218 -6.43 4.40 6.76
N SER A 219 -6.47 3.08 6.83
CA SER A 219 -7.62 2.34 7.33
C SER A 219 -7.21 1.32 8.38
N PHE A 220 -8.07 1.19 9.41
CA PHE A 220 -7.82 0.41 10.61
C PHE A 220 -9.01 -0.50 10.93
N SER A 221 -8.73 -1.64 11.55
CA SER A 221 -9.76 -2.54 12.08
C SER A 221 -10.50 -1.89 13.26
N SER A 222 -11.59 -2.52 13.70
CA SER A 222 -12.06 -2.30 15.07
C SER A 222 -11.01 -2.78 16.07
N LEU A 223 -11.07 -2.22 17.28
CA LEU A 223 -10.34 -2.78 18.40
C LEU A 223 -10.91 -4.16 18.73
N LYS A 224 -10.02 -5.14 18.89
CA LYS A 224 -10.34 -6.50 19.29
C LYS A 224 -9.48 -6.87 20.48
N THR A 225 -10.04 -7.64 21.41
CA THR A 225 -9.30 -8.15 22.57
C THR A 225 -8.52 -9.39 22.16
N TYR A 226 -7.21 -9.36 22.36
CA TYR A 226 -6.32 -10.50 22.20
C TYR A 226 -5.66 -10.82 23.53
N TRP A 227 -5.35 -12.10 23.75
CA TRP A 227 -4.56 -12.54 24.88
C TRP A 227 -3.09 -12.53 24.52
N ARG A 228 -2.28 -11.74 25.24
CA ARG A 228 -0.84 -11.62 25.02
C ARG A 228 -0.13 -11.64 26.36
N ALA A 229 0.85 -12.54 26.50
CA ALA A 229 1.53 -12.78 27.78
C ALA A 229 0.55 -12.93 28.95
N GLN A 230 -0.54 -13.70 28.74
CA GLN A 230 -1.61 -13.96 29.72
C GLN A 230 -2.36 -12.71 30.20
N LYS A 231 -2.27 -11.58 29.49
CA LYS A 231 -3.05 -10.36 29.76
C LYS A 231 -3.96 -10.03 28.57
N PRO A 232 -5.18 -9.53 28.81
CA PRO A 232 -6.03 -9.02 27.74
C PRO A 232 -5.46 -7.70 27.22
N CYS A 233 -5.31 -7.59 25.89
CA CYS A 233 -4.83 -6.41 25.20
C CYS A 233 -5.81 -6.01 24.09
N ARG A 234 -6.21 -4.74 24.05
CA ARG A 234 -7.02 -4.16 22.98
C ARG A 234 -6.11 -3.79 21.82
N SER A 235 -6.12 -4.64 20.79
CA SER A 235 -5.32 -4.47 19.59
C SER A 235 -6.17 -3.98 18.42
N ALA A 236 -5.57 -3.19 17.54
CA ALA A 236 -6.10 -2.93 16.21
C ALA A 236 -5.08 -3.35 15.14
N GLU A 237 -5.53 -3.41 13.90
CA GLU A 237 -4.70 -3.60 12.72
C GLU A 237 -4.71 -2.33 11.85
N LEU A 238 -3.53 -1.85 11.45
CA LEU A 238 -3.39 -0.97 10.29
C LEU A 238 -3.51 -1.84 9.04
N ILE A 239 -4.65 -1.74 8.37
CA ILE A 239 -5.02 -2.58 7.23
C ILE A 239 -4.43 -2.01 5.94
N ARG A 240 -4.54 -0.68 5.75
CA ARG A 240 -4.03 0.00 4.56
C ARG A 240 -3.45 1.36 4.88
N PHE A 241 -2.44 1.72 4.11
CA PHE A 241 -1.95 3.08 3.97
C PHE A 241 -1.55 3.31 2.52
N CYS A 242 -1.99 4.42 1.93
CA CYS A 242 -1.49 4.83 0.62
C CYS A 242 -1.42 6.36 0.51
N ASN A 243 -0.46 6.80 -0.29
CA ASN A 243 -0.34 8.19 -0.72
C ASN A 243 -1.05 8.36 -2.07
N LEU A 244 -1.32 9.61 -2.42
CA LEU A 244 -1.70 9.98 -3.78
C LEU A 244 -0.61 9.54 -4.77
N LEU A 245 -1.01 9.09 -5.96
CA LEU A 245 -0.10 8.68 -7.02
C LEU A 245 1.01 9.71 -7.26
N ASN A 246 2.21 9.19 -7.51
CA ASN A 246 3.45 9.94 -7.73
C ASN A 246 3.87 10.84 -6.56
N CYS A 247 3.23 10.71 -5.40
CA CYS A 247 3.53 11.48 -4.20
C CYS A 247 3.96 10.58 -3.03
N THR A 248 4.82 11.11 -2.18
CA THR A 248 5.15 10.57 -0.87
C THR A 248 4.85 11.64 0.18
N VAL A 249 3.85 11.38 1.05
CA VAL A 249 3.60 12.24 2.21
C VAL A 249 4.57 11.85 3.32
N VAL A 250 5.66 12.60 3.44
CA VAL A 250 6.73 12.37 4.41
C VAL A 250 6.18 12.61 5.83
N GLY A 251 6.23 11.58 6.67
CA GLY A 251 5.60 11.58 8.00
C GLY A 251 4.08 11.38 7.96
N GLY A 252 3.50 11.09 6.80
CA GLY A 252 2.06 10.96 6.62
C GLY A 252 1.47 9.80 7.42
N LEU A 253 2.10 8.62 7.32
CA LEU A 253 1.68 7.46 8.12
C LEU A 253 1.82 7.74 9.62
N ASP A 254 2.94 8.30 10.09
CA ASP A 254 3.13 8.66 11.50
C ASP A 254 2.02 9.58 12.02
N LYS A 255 1.66 10.60 11.24
CA LYS A 255 0.57 11.52 11.59
C LYS A 255 -0.77 10.80 11.72
N LEU A 256 -1.11 9.94 10.76
CA LEU A 256 -2.36 9.18 10.79
C LEU A 256 -2.38 8.15 11.92
N LEU A 257 -1.25 7.51 12.22
CA LEU A 257 -1.10 6.62 13.37
C LEU A 257 -1.34 7.35 14.69
N LYS A 258 -0.72 8.53 14.87
CA LYS A 258 -0.93 9.36 16.07
C LYS A 258 -2.38 9.76 16.24
N THR A 259 -3.02 10.27 15.18
CA THR A 259 -4.46 10.59 15.19
C THR A 259 -5.31 9.38 15.58
N PHE A 260 -5.02 8.20 15.05
CA PHE A 260 -5.72 6.98 15.42
C PHE A 260 -5.51 6.58 16.89
N ILE A 261 -4.27 6.62 17.37
CA ILE A 261 -3.91 6.24 18.74
C ILE A 261 -4.54 7.18 19.75
N GLU A 262 -4.49 8.50 19.50
CA GLU A 262 -5.09 9.52 20.35
C GLU A 262 -6.61 9.36 20.46
N GLU A 263 -7.29 9.03 19.36
CA GLU A 263 -8.75 8.88 19.34
C GLU A 263 -9.22 7.56 19.96
N THR A 264 -8.48 6.46 19.78
CA THR A 264 -8.96 5.12 20.11
C THR A 264 -8.31 4.48 21.33
N ASN A 265 -7.16 5.02 21.76
CA ASN A 265 -6.35 4.56 22.89
C ASN A 265 -6.11 3.03 22.91
N PRO A 266 -5.59 2.41 21.83
CA PRO A 266 -5.28 0.97 21.81
C PRO A 266 -4.14 0.63 22.79
N ASP A 267 -4.05 -0.63 23.18
CA ASP A 267 -2.89 -1.12 23.93
C ASP A 267 -1.74 -1.46 22.99
N ASP A 268 -2.06 -1.98 21.80
CA ASP A 268 -1.10 -2.19 20.72
C ASP A 268 -1.73 -2.09 19.33
N LEU A 269 -0.88 -2.02 18.30
CA LEU A 269 -1.27 -1.93 16.90
C LEU A 269 -0.43 -2.89 16.05
N MET A 270 -1.08 -3.75 15.28
CA MET A 270 -0.40 -4.67 14.35
C MET A 270 -0.54 -4.23 12.89
N THR A 271 0.34 -4.71 12.03
CA THR A 271 0.24 -4.55 10.58
C THR A 271 1.05 -5.62 9.85
N TYR A 272 0.83 -5.75 8.54
CA TYR A 272 1.57 -6.68 7.68
C TYR A 272 2.29 -5.90 6.58
N ALA A 273 3.52 -6.30 6.26
CA ALA A 273 4.27 -5.83 5.11
C ALA A 273 4.44 -6.98 4.10
N ASP A 274 3.98 -6.79 2.87
CA ASP A 274 4.19 -7.75 1.79
C ASP A 274 5.66 -7.75 1.37
N ARG A 275 6.30 -8.93 1.44
CA ARG A 275 7.74 -9.08 1.18
C ARG A 275 8.10 -8.94 -0.29
N ASP A 276 7.13 -9.02 -1.20
CA ASP A 276 7.36 -8.70 -2.61
C ASP A 276 7.71 -7.21 -2.80
N TRP A 277 7.34 -6.35 -1.86
CA TRP A 277 7.48 -4.90 -2.00
C TRP A 277 8.25 -4.22 -0.87
N SER A 278 8.39 -4.86 0.29
CA SER A 278 8.89 -4.21 1.48
C SER A 278 9.67 -5.17 2.39
N ASP A 279 10.76 -4.67 2.93
CA ASP A 279 11.50 -5.27 4.05
C ASP A 279 11.01 -4.79 5.42
N GLY A 280 9.94 -3.99 5.46
CA GLY A 280 9.33 -3.50 6.69
C GLY A 280 10.08 -2.36 7.39
N ARG A 281 11.17 -1.84 6.82
CA ARG A 281 11.98 -0.76 7.45
C ARG A 281 11.18 0.49 7.78
N SER A 282 10.13 0.79 7.00
CA SER A 282 9.24 1.92 7.26
C SER A 282 8.46 1.76 8.56
N TYR A 283 8.03 0.54 8.88
CA TYR A 283 7.32 0.25 10.13
C TYR A 283 8.29 0.26 11.31
N GLN A 284 9.48 -0.31 11.16
CA GLN A 284 10.51 -0.30 12.21
C GLN A 284 10.86 1.13 12.65
N ARG A 285 11.03 2.07 11.71
CA ARG A 285 11.27 3.49 12.02
C ARG A 285 10.12 4.17 12.79
N LEU A 286 8.91 3.62 12.70
CA LEU A 286 7.74 4.10 13.45
C LEU A 286 7.58 3.36 14.79
N GLY A 287 8.58 2.58 15.20
CA GLY A 287 8.58 1.84 16.46
C GLY A 287 7.70 0.59 16.43
N PHE A 288 7.53 -0.04 15.26
CA PHE A 288 7.01 -1.39 15.19
C PHE A 288 8.15 -2.42 15.31
N GLU A 289 7.89 -3.49 16.04
CA GLU A 289 8.76 -4.64 16.20
C GLU A 289 8.30 -5.75 15.25
N LEU A 290 9.23 -6.42 14.58
CA LEU A 290 8.92 -7.62 13.79
C LEU A 290 8.60 -8.76 14.77
N ILE A 291 7.42 -9.36 14.65
CA ILE A 291 6.99 -10.45 15.55
C ILE A 291 6.89 -11.80 14.86
N GLU A 292 6.65 -11.82 13.55
CA GLU A 292 6.41 -13.06 12.80
C GLU A 292 6.70 -12.85 11.31
N GLN A 293 7.15 -13.91 10.64
CA GLN A 293 7.18 -13.97 9.18
C GLN A 293 6.19 -15.04 8.75
N THR A 294 5.28 -14.69 7.86
CA THR A 294 4.31 -15.65 7.33
C THR A 294 4.94 -16.45 6.19
N HIS A 295 4.45 -17.67 5.99
CA HIS A 295 4.79 -18.47 4.81
C HIS A 295 4.33 -17.79 3.50
N PRO A 296 4.95 -18.16 2.36
CA PRO A 296 4.47 -17.82 1.02
C PRO A 296 2.99 -18.14 0.84
N GLN A 297 2.27 -17.25 0.17
CA GLN A 297 0.87 -17.43 -0.18
C GLN A 297 0.74 -17.74 -1.67
N ALA A 298 -0.10 -18.73 -1.98
CA ALA A 298 -0.45 -19.08 -3.36
C ALA A 298 -1.45 -18.08 -3.95
N PHE A 299 -1.24 -17.75 -5.22
CA PHE A 299 -2.19 -17.03 -6.05
C PHE A 299 -2.32 -17.76 -7.39
N TRP A 300 -3.45 -17.56 -8.06
CA TRP A 300 -3.72 -18.08 -9.39
C TRP A 300 -3.95 -16.92 -10.32
N VAL A 301 -3.21 -16.89 -11.42
CA VAL A 301 -3.20 -15.78 -12.35
C VAL A 301 -3.61 -16.25 -13.74
N ASP A 302 -4.57 -15.56 -14.33
CA ASP A 302 -4.93 -15.74 -15.73
C ASP A 302 -3.82 -15.13 -16.61
N ASN A 303 -3.18 -15.95 -17.45
CA ASN A 303 -2.04 -15.51 -18.26
C ASN A 303 -2.43 -14.61 -19.46
N HIS A 304 -3.73 -14.46 -19.73
CA HIS A 304 -4.26 -13.60 -20.79
C HIS A 304 -4.80 -12.29 -20.23
N THR A 305 -5.59 -12.36 -19.15
CA THR A 305 -6.21 -11.17 -18.55
C THR A 305 -5.37 -10.55 -17.44
N PHE A 306 -4.33 -11.24 -16.97
CA PHE A 306 -3.51 -10.89 -15.82
C PHE A 306 -4.32 -10.78 -14.51
N GLU A 307 -5.49 -11.41 -14.43
CA GLU A 307 -6.30 -11.40 -13.22
C GLU A 307 -5.76 -12.35 -12.16
N ARG A 308 -5.51 -11.79 -10.97
CA ARG A 308 -4.98 -12.53 -9.83
C ARG A 308 -6.11 -12.90 -8.86
N HIS A 309 -6.21 -14.19 -8.56
CA HIS A 309 -7.19 -14.76 -7.66
C HIS A 309 -6.50 -15.48 -6.49
N LYS A 310 -7.00 -15.27 -5.27
CA LYS A 310 -6.52 -16.01 -4.09
C LYS A 310 -7.19 -17.38 -3.95
N HIS A 311 -8.47 -17.46 -4.28
CA HIS A 311 -9.28 -18.68 -4.20
C HIS A 311 -10.20 -18.73 -5.43
N PRO A 312 -9.68 -19.10 -6.62
CA PRO A 312 -10.51 -19.21 -7.81
C PRO A 312 -11.43 -20.44 -7.74
N HIS A 313 -12.55 -20.40 -8.46
CA HIS A 313 -13.47 -21.53 -8.57
C HIS A 313 -12.95 -22.64 -9.50
N SER A 314 -12.15 -22.28 -10.52
CA SER A 314 -11.47 -23.19 -11.43
C SER A 314 -10.01 -22.78 -11.59
N THR A 315 -9.11 -23.74 -11.82
CA THR A 315 -7.67 -23.51 -11.99
C THR A 315 -7.14 -24.02 -13.33
N SER A 316 -8.00 -24.51 -14.24
CA SER A 316 -7.59 -25.15 -15.50
C SER A 316 -6.69 -24.27 -16.36
N ASP A 317 -7.00 -22.97 -16.41
CA ASP A 317 -6.35 -22.00 -17.29
C ASP A 317 -5.55 -20.94 -16.50
N LEU A 318 -5.26 -21.23 -15.23
CA LEU A 318 -4.58 -20.29 -14.33
C LEU A 318 -3.18 -20.79 -13.98
N VAL A 319 -2.23 -19.86 -14.03
CA VAL A 319 -0.86 -20.07 -13.56
C VAL A 319 -0.83 -19.91 -12.05
N LYS A 320 -0.38 -20.94 -11.33
CA LYS A 320 -0.18 -20.87 -9.88
C LYS A 320 1.17 -20.23 -9.57
N ILE A 321 1.15 -19.17 -8.77
CA ILE A 321 2.35 -18.44 -8.31
C ILE A 321 2.36 -18.34 -6.78
N TYR A 322 3.54 -18.07 -6.19
CA TYR A 322 3.69 -17.85 -4.76
C TYR A 322 4.44 -16.56 -4.50
N ASN A 323 3.95 -15.72 -3.58
CA ASN A 323 4.68 -14.52 -3.16
C ASN A 323 5.80 -14.85 -2.17
N ALA A 324 6.61 -13.85 -1.77
CA ALA A 324 7.66 -14.03 -0.76
C ALA A 324 7.15 -14.15 0.70
N GLY A 325 5.83 -14.21 0.92
CA GLY A 325 5.19 -14.11 2.23
C GLY A 325 5.06 -12.68 2.74
N SER A 326 4.78 -12.52 4.04
CA SER A 326 4.61 -11.21 4.68
C SER A 326 5.35 -11.13 6.00
N LEU A 327 5.72 -9.91 6.40
CA LEU A 327 6.27 -9.60 7.71
C LEU A 327 5.17 -9.04 8.60
N LYS A 328 4.94 -9.64 9.76
CA LYS A 328 3.98 -9.15 10.75
C LYS A 328 4.70 -8.28 11.76
N PHE A 329 4.18 -7.08 11.92
CA PHE A 329 4.73 -6.04 12.77
C PHE A 329 3.78 -5.72 13.90
N LEU A 330 4.35 -5.39 15.06
CA LEU A 330 3.61 -4.95 16.23
C LEU A 330 4.21 -3.70 16.86
N LYS A 331 3.38 -2.70 17.11
CA LYS A 331 3.74 -1.52 17.89
C LYS A 331 3.01 -1.57 19.23
N LYS A 332 3.77 -1.73 20.32
CA LYS A 332 3.24 -1.54 21.68
C LYS A 332 3.02 -0.04 21.92
N ILE A 333 1.89 0.29 22.53
CA ILE A 333 1.51 1.68 22.84
C ILE A 333 1.55 1.89 24.36
N LYS A 334 1.05 0.91 25.13
CA LYS A 334 1.08 0.90 26.60
C LYS A 334 1.96 -0.21 27.15
#